data_AF-A0A2E6AVQ8-F1
#
_entry.id   AF-A0A2E6AVQ8-F1
#
_cell.length_a   1.000
_cell.length_b   1.000
_cell.length_c   1.000
_cell.angle_alpha   90.00
_cell.angle_beta   90.00
_cell.angle_gamma   90.00
#
_symmetry.space_group_name_H-M   'P 1'
#
loop_
_entity.id
_entity.type
_entity.pdbx_description
1 polymer ?
#
loop_
_entity_poly.entity_id
_entity_poly.type
_entity_poly.pdbx_seq_one_letter_code
_entity_poly.pdbx_strand_id
1 'polypeptide(L)'
;MGFKKALLFFSLFVCIESDIKLSKTNSLDSLDRFIQLSGNNVRSINDNYLIDIYAGNKFDNIAGLQFETIGKDFSLVRASGGLAEASGFNFYPGSGGVILAFSLEGKIISANTVNKPLITLEVKKHTKKSADLKLKTIIAGEKGVKLESIFSPLNLK
;
A
#
# COMPACT_ATOMS: atom_id res chain seq x y z
N MET A 1 -32.84 67.44 -29.12
CA MET A 1 -31.73 66.59 -28.62
C MET A 1 -32.31 65.72 -27.50
N GLY A 2 -32.46 64.41 -27.55
CA GLY A 2 -31.89 63.36 -28.39
C GLY A 2 -31.58 62.16 -27.49
N PHE A 3 -32.59 61.53 -26.89
CA PHE A 3 -32.41 60.29 -26.11
C PHE A 3 -32.52 59.09 -27.05
N LYS A 4 -31.38 58.48 -27.41
CA LYS A 4 -31.36 57.16 -28.07
C LYS A 4 -31.10 56.09 -27.00
N LYS A 5 -32.09 55.23 -26.76
CA LYS A 5 -31.96 54.00 -25.98
C LYS A 5 -31.05 53.04 -26.75
N ALA A 6 -29.92 52.66 -26.16
CA ALA A 6 -29.08 51.58 -26.68
C ALA A 6 -29.60 50.25 -26.10
N LEU A 7 -30.12 49.39 -26.97
CA LEU A 7 -30.57 48.05 -26.65
C LEU A 7 -29.35 47.11 -26.73
N LEU A 8 -28.80 46.72 -25.59
CA LEU A 8 -27.73 45.73 -25.49
C LEU A 8 -28.31 44.33 -25.67
N PHE A 9 -28.10 43.74 -26.86
CA PHE A 9 -28.36 42.32 -27.11
C PHE A 9 -27.21 41.50 -26.52
N PHE A 10 -27.49 40.77 -25.43
CA PHE A 10 -26.55 39.82 -24.83
C PHE A 10 -26.65 38.50 -25.60
N SER A 11 -25.66 38.19 -26.45
CA SER A 11 -25.57 36.91 -27.15
C SER A 11 -25.10 35.83 -26.17
N LEU A 12 -26.00 34.92 -25.81
CA LEU A 12 -25.66 33.70 -25.07
C LEU A 12 -24.98 32.72 -26.04
N PHE A 13 -23.65 32.57 -25.92
CA PHE A 13 -22.96 31.42 -26.52
C PHE A 13 -23.29 30.17 -25.68
N VAL A 14 -24.26 29.38 -26.13
CA VAL A 14 -24.42 27.99 -25.70
C VAL A 14 -23.41 27.18 -26.51
N CYS A 15 -22.30 26.78 -25.88
CA CYS A 15 -21.41 25.77 -26.45
C CYS A 15 -22.08 24.39 -26.32
N ILE A 16 -22.27 23.75 -27.47
CA ILE A 16 -22.81 22.40 -27.64
C ILE A 16 -21.71 21.37 -27.32
N GLU A 17 -22.07 20.45 -26.43
CA GLU A 17 -21.79 19.01 -26.44
C GLU A 17 -20.32 18.56 -26.69
N SER A 18 -19.63 18.23 -25.60
CA SER A 18 -18.62 17.17 -25.66
C SER A 18 -19.26 15.89 -25.17
N ASP A 19 -19.46 14.93 -26.07
CA ASP A 19 -19.78 13.55 -25.76
C ASP A 19 -18.94 13.07 -24.57
N ILE A 20 -19.60 12.82 -23.42
CA ILE A 20 -18.99 12.05 -22.35
C ILE A 20 -18.85 10.63 -22.89
N LYS A 21 -17.71 10.34 -23.54
CA LYS A 21 -17.23 8.97 -23.66
C LYS A 21 -17.04 8.47 -22.24
N LEU A 22 -18.02 7.74 -21.75
CA LEU A 22 -17.92 6.91 -20.56
C LEU A 22 -16.79 5.91 -20.86
N SER A 23 -15.56 6.28 -20.49
CA SER A 23 -14.43 5.36 -20.51
C SER A 23 -14.83 4.23 -19.59
N LYS A 24 -15.16 3.09 -20.19
CA LYS A 24 -15.36 1.84 -19.49
C LYS A 24 -13.99 1.50 -18.89
N THR A 25 -13.69 2.03 -17.70
CA THR A 25 -12.52 1.63 -16.93
C THR A 25 -12.66 0.14 -16.72
N ASN A 26 -11.89 -0.62 -17.51
CA ASN A 26 -11.84 -2.06 -17.43
C ASN A 26 -11.56 -2.44 -15.99
N SER A 27 -12.34 -3.37 -15.44
CA SER A 27 -12.23 -3.83 -14.05
C SER A 27 -10.80 -4.30 -13.66
N LEU A 28 -9.95 -4.63 -14.64
CA LEU A 28 -8.52 -4.93 -14.44
C LEU A 28 -7.68 -3.70 -14.05
N ASP A 29 -8.03 -2.49 -14.49
CA ASP A 29 -7.32 -1.24 -14.19
C ASP A 29 -7.47 -0.82 -12.71
N SER A 30 -8.43 -1.42 -12.01
CA SER A 30 -8.75 -1.09 -10.61
C SER A 30 -7.85 -1.77 -9.58
N LEU A 31 -7.27 -2.94 -9.93
CA LEU A 31 -6.35 -3.68 -9.05
C LEU A 31 -4.92 -3.15 -9.14
N ASP A 32 -4.53 -2.62 -10.29
CA ASP A 32 -3.20 -2.03 -10.52
C ASP A 32 -2.99 -0.69 -9.77
N ARG A 33 -4.01 -0.15 -9.10
CA ARG A 33 -3.91 1.07 -8.28
C ARG A 33 -3.44 0.82 -6.85
N PHE A 34 -3.53 -0.41 -6.38
CA PHE A 34 -3.18 -0.77 -5.01
C PHE A 34 -1.93 -1.62 -5.00
N ILE A 35 -1.10 -1.45 -3.98
CA ILE A 35 -0.09 -2.44 -3.65
C ILE A 35 -0.78 -3.55 -2.86
N GLN A 36 -0.96 -4.70 -3.47
CA GLN A 36 -1.52 -5.86 -2.81
C GLN A 36 -0.42 -6.59 -2.03
N LEU A 37 -0.62 -6.78 -0.74
CA LEU A 37 0.31 -7.46 0.15
C LEU A 37 -0.28 -8.79 0.59
N SER A 38 0.54 -9.84 0.57
CA SER A 38 0.14 -11.18 1.03
C SER A 38 1.25 -11.83 1.83
N GLY A 39 0.88 -12.56 2.89
CA GLY A 39 1.81 -13.37 3.67
C GLY A 39 1.85 -14.81 3.16
N ASN A 40 3.05 -15.33 2.91
CA ASN A 40 3.31 -16.70 2.47
C ASN A 40 4.49 -17.29 3.26
N ASN A 41 4.84 -18.56 2.96
CA ASN A 41 5.96 -19.29 3.57
C ASN A 41 6.01 -19.18 5.10
N VAL A 42 4.87 -19.38 5.75
CA VAL A 42 4.74 -19.26 7.20
C VAL A 42 5.56 -20.35 7.91
N ARG A 43 6.43 -19.95 8.83
CA ARG A 43 7.29 -20.84 9.62
C ARG A 43 7.16 -20.50 11.10
N SER A 44 7.12 -21.50 11.98
CA SER A 44 7.15 -21.27 13.44
C SER A 44 8.59 -21.27 13.96
N ILE A 45 8.93 -20.32 14.82
CA ILE A 45 10.23 -20.22 15.51
C ILE A 45 10.01 -19.68 16.93
N ASN A 46 10.48 -20.40 17.96
CA ASN A 46 10.42 -19.94 19.36
C ASN A 46 9.06 -19.31 19.76
N ASP A 47 7.96 -20.02 19.48
CA ASP A 47 6.56 -19.58 19.70
C ASP A 47 6.08 -18.36 18.87
N ASN A 48 6.90 -17.86 17.95
CA ASN A 48 6.55 -16.83 16.97
C ASN A 48 6.38 -17.44 15.56
N TYR A 49 5.84 -16.64 14.64
CA TYR A 49 5.77 -16.95 13.22
C TYR A 49 6.71 -16.03 12.43
N LEU A 50 7.50 -16.60 11.54
CA LEU A 50 8.14 -15.88 10.45
C LEU A 50 7.25 -15.97 9.21
N ILE A 51 6.91 -14.82 8.65
CA ILE A 51 5.98 -14.69 7.54
C ILE A 51 6.66 -13.87 6.46
N ASP A 52 6.79 -14.45 5.27
CA ASP A 52 7.33 -13.75 4.12
C ASP A 52 6.20 -12.94 3.48
N ILE A 53 6.37 -11.62 3.43
CA ILE A 53 5.42 -10.70 2.84
C ILE A 53 5.82 -10.42 1.40
N TYR A 54 4.86 -10.57 0.49
CA TYR A 54 5.00 -10.29 -0.93
C TYR A 54 4.12 -9.11 -1.30
N ALA A 55 4.65 -8.19 -2.09
CA ALA A 55 3.92 -7.13 -2.78
C ALA A 55 3.62 -7.53 -4.24
N GLY A 56 2.42 -7.15 -4.69
CA GLY A 56 1.97 -7.22 -6.07
C GLY A 56 1.41 -5.87 -6.50
N ASN A 57 2.09 -5.23 -7.44
CA ASN A 57 1.66 -4.08 -8.22
C ASN A 57 2.62 -3.95 -9.41
N LYS A 58 2.12 -3.54 -10.58
CA LYS A 58 2.89 -3.57 -11.82
C LYS A 58 3.76 -2.33 -12.07
N PHE A 59 3.41 -1.18 -11.48
CA PHE A 59 3.92 0.12 -11.92
C PHE A 59 4.66 0.90 -10.83
N ASP A 60 4.35 0.64 -9.56
CA ASP A 60 4.85 1.44 -8.46
C ASP A 60 6.17 0.92 -7.90
N ASN A 61 6.96 1.87 -7.41
CA ASN A 61 8.13 1.61 -6.59
C ASN A 61 7.85 1.98 -5.13
N ILE A 62 8.42 1.20 -4.23
CA ILE A 62 8.35 1.35 -2.78
C ILE A 62 9.64 2.02 -2.31
N ALA A 63 9.51 3.18 -1.68
CA ALA A 63 10.59 3.89 -1.00
C ALA A 63 10.54 3.73 0.54
N GLY A 64 9.38 3.35 1.07
CA GLY A 64 9.21 3.14 2.51
C GLY A 64 7.96 2.31 2.84
N LEU A 65 8.01 1.64 3.98
CA LEU A 65 6.99 0.70 4.46
C LEU A 65 6.74 0.95 5.94
N GLN A 66 5.48 0.96 6.35
CA GLN A 66 5.08 0.81 7.74
C GLN A 66 4.08 -0.34 7.86
N PHE A 67 4.30 -1.22 8.83
CA PHE A 67 3.38 -2.29 9.20
C PHE A 67 2.91 -2.11 10.64
N GLU A 68 1.63 -2.41 10.87
CA GLU A 68 1.00 -2.43 12.20
C GLU A 68 -0.04 -3.56 12.22
N THR A 69 -0.09 -4.35 13.30
CA THR A 69 -1.13 -5.37 13.46
C THR A 69 -2.48 -4.74 13.78
N ILE A 70 -3.54 -5.24 13.15
CA ILE A 70 -4.92 -4.88 13.51
C ILE A 70 -5.47 -5.91 14.50
N GLY A 71 -5.95 -5.43 15.65
CA GLY A 71 -6.49 -6.29 16.72
C GLY A 71 -5.47 -6.59 17.82
N LYS A 72 -5.77 -7.59 18.66
CA LYS A 72 -4.95 -7.95 19.84
C LYS A 72 -4.38 -9.36 19.79
N ASP A 73 -4.78 -10.17 18.81
CA ASP A 73 -4.37 -11.56 18.69
C ASP A 73 -2.90 -11.71 18.27
N PHE A 74 -2.31 -10.66 17.70
CA PHE A 74 -0.96 -10.65 17.18
C PHE A 74 -0.22 -9.37 17.55
N SER A 75 1.12 -9.45 17.63
CA SER A 75 2.01 -8.29 17.68
C SER A 75 3.22 -8.51 16.78
N LEU A 76 3.66 -7.47 16.08
CA LEU A 76 4.94 -7.49 15.36
C LEU A 76 6.11 -7.45 16.34
N VAL A 77 7.07 -8.36 16.16
CA VAL A 77 8.27 -8.47 16.98
C VAL A 77 9.44 -7.78 16.29
N ARG A 78 9.68 -8.12 15.01
CA ARG A 78 10.74 -7.55 14.19
C ARG A 78 10.44 -7.76 12.70
N ALA A 79 11.23 -7.10 11.87
CA ALA A 79 11.26 -7.34 10.44
C ALA A 79 12.71 -7.46 9.97
N SER A 80 12.91 -8.21 8.89
CA SER A 80 14.22 -8.52 8.35
C SER A 80 14.13 -9.05 6.93
N GLY A 81 15.27 -9.15 6.24
CA GLY A 81 15.37 -9.91 4.99
C GLY A 81 14.57 -9.34 3.81
N GLY A 82 14.43 -10.20 2.81
CA GLY A 82 13.74 -9.88 1.56
C GLY A 82 14.43 -8.81 0.73
N LEU A 83 13.68 -8.27 -0.24
CA LEU A 83 14.13 -7.19 -1.09
C LEU A 83 14.41 -5.91 -0.30
N ALA A 84 13.71 -5.68 0.82
CA ALA A 84 13.96 -4.53 1.69
C ALA A 84 15.40 -4.50 2.21
N GLU A 85 15.83 -5.56 2.88
CA GLU A 85 17.20 -5.65 3.40
C GLU A 85 18.23 -5.67 2.25
N ALA A 86 17.96 -6.43 1.18
CA ALA A 86 18.86 -6.53 0.03
C ALA A 86 19.04 -5.20 -0.72
N SER A 87 18.03 -4.33 -0.69
CA SER A 87 18.07 -2.97 -1.26
C SER A 87 18.57 -1.91 -0.27
N GLY A 88 19.04 -2.31 0.91
CA GLY A 88 19.61 -1.38 1.90
C GLY A 88 18.58 -0.57 2.68
N PHE A 89 17.41 -1.17 2.97
CA PHE A 89 16.46 -0.58 3.91
C PHE A 89 16.88 -0.95 5.34
N ASN A 90 16.70 0.00 6.24
CA ASN A 90 16.86 -0.19 7.68
C ASN A 90 15.48 -0.44 8.30
N PHE A 91 15.44 -1.25 9.37
CA PHE A 91 14.21 -1.59 10.08
C PHE A 91 14.18 -0.92 11.46
N TYR A 92 13.09 -0.22 11.75
CA TYR A 92 12.88 0.54 12.97
C TYR A 92 11.61 0.04 13.68
N PRO A 93 11.74 -0.84 14.68
CA PRO A 93 10.61 -1.22 15.52
C PRO A 93 10.20 -0.03 16.40
N GLY A 94 8.93 0.33 16.35
CA GLY A 94 8.32 1.37 17.17
C GLY A 94 7.49 0.80 18.33
N SER A 95 7.07 1.67 19.24
CA SER A 95 6.11 1.33 20.28
C SER A 95 4.76 0.92 19.68
N GLY A 96 4.07 -0.02 20.30
CA GLY A 96 2.71 -0.43 19.87
C GLY A 96 2.68 -1.48 18.75
N GLY A 97 3.79 -2.15 18.45
CA GLY A 97 3.83 -3.19 17.41
C GLY A 97 3.84 -2.62 15.99
N VAL A 98 4.36 -1.41 15.84
CA VAL A 98 4.62 -0.77 14.55
C VAL A 98 6.04 -1.09 14.10
N ILE A 99 6.24 -1.38 12.82
CA ILE A 99 7.57 -1.45 12.21
C ILE A 99 7.62 -0.51 11.02
N LEU A 100 8.61 0.37 11.02
CA LEU A 100 8.95 1.23 9.89
C LEU A 100 10.18 0.65 9.17
N ALA A 101 10.18 0.63 7.84
CA ALA A 101 11.31 0.20 7.03
C ALA A 101 11.51 1.16 5.85
N PHE A 102 12.70 1.73 5.74
CA PHE A 102 13.06 2.64 4.65
C PHE A 102 14.58 2.72 4.49
N SER A 103 15.03 3.18 3.34
CA SER A 103 16.46 3.43 3.10
C SER A 103 16.84 4.86 3.45
N LEU A 104 17.91 5.03 4.25
CA LEU A 104 18.50 6.35 4.54
C LEU A 104 19.20 6.96 3.31
N GLU A 105 19.50 6.15 2.30
CA GLU A 105 20.10 6.57 1.03
C GLU A 105 19.05 6.81 -0.08
N GLY A 106 17.76 6.71 0.24
CA GLY A 106 16.69 6.89 -0.74
C GLY A 106 16.60 5.78 -1.79
N LYS A 107 17.05 4.55 -1.46
CA LYS A 107 16.85 3.38 -2.33
C LYS A 107 15.37 3.04 -2.46
N ILE A 108 15.03 2.40 -3.58
CA ILE A 108 13.65 1.99 -3.91
C ILE A 108 13.60 0.53 -4.33
N ILE A 109 12.42 -0.07 -4.21
CA ILE A 109 12.15 -1.48 -4.54
C ILE A 109 10.94 -1.51 -5.47
N SER A 110 10.97 -2.29 -6.54
CA SER A 110 9.76 -2.49 -7.34
C SER A 110 8.68 -3.20 -6.51
N ALA A 111 7.44 -2.71 -6.55
CA ALA A 111 6.31 -3.35 -5.87
C ALA A 111 5.90 -4.69 -6.52
N ASN A 112 6.48 -5.07 -7.67
CA ASN A 112 6.26 -6.36 -8.31
C ASN A 112 7.23 -7.43 -7.77
N THR A 113 6.88 -8.06 -6.66
CA THR A 113 7.79 -8.95 -5.93
C THR A 113 7.42 -10.43 -6.03
N VAL A 114 6.65 -10.86 -7.04
CA VAL A 114 6.01 -12.20 -7.10
C VAL A 114 6.96 -13.39 -6.82
N ASN A 115 8.25 -13.25 -7.13
CA ASN A 115 9.23 -14.33 -7.00
C ASN A 115 10.16 -14.21 -5.76
N LYS A 116 10.12 -13.09 -5.03
CA LYS A 116 11.01 -12.84 -3.88
C LYS A 116 10.27 -12.07 -2.79
N PRO A 117 10.41 -12.43 -1.50
CA PRO A 117 9.74 -11.69 -0.45
C PRO A 117 10.20 -10.23 -0.44
N LEU A 118 9.25 -9.32 -0.28
CA LEU A 118 9.54 -7.91 -0.01
C LEU A 118 10.26 -7.79 1.34
N ILE A 119 9.73 -8.44 2.36
CA ILE A 119 10.20 -8.38 3.75
C ILE A 119 9.71 -9.63 4.50
N THR A 120 10.47 -10.10 5.48
CA THR A 120 10.01 -11.13 6.42
C THR A 120 9.64 -10.48 7.74
N LEU A 121 8.42 -10.73 8.21
CA LEU A 121 7.94 -10.28 9.52
C LEU A 121 8.00 -11.41 10.53
N GLU A 122 8.48 -11.11 11.72
CA GLU A 122 8.29 -11.96 12.89
C GLU A 122 7.09 -11.48 13.68
N VAL A 123 6.13 -12.38 13.90
CA VAL A 123 4.86 -12.09 14.53
C VAL A 123 4.66 -13.02 15.71
N LYS A 124 4.35 -12.44 16.88
CA LYS A 124 3.94 -13.21 18.05
C LYS A 124 2.42 -13.30 18.08
N LYS A 125 1.90 -14.51 18.32
CA LYS A 125 0.47 -14.78 18.52
C LYS A 125 0.16 -14.87 20.02
N HIS A 126 -0.91 -14.20 20.44
CA HIS A 126 -1.31 -14.09 21.86
C HIS A 126 -2.53 -14.95 22.21
N THR A 127 -3.06 -15.69 21.24
CA THR A 127 -4.22 -16.56 21.40
C THR A 127 -3.89 -18.00 21.05
N LYS A 128 -4.54 -18.96 21.72
CA LYS A 128 -4.41 -20.39 21.41
C LYS A 128 -5.35 -20.85 20.29
N LYS A 129 -6.32 -20.01 19.91
CA LYS A 129 -7.28 -20.31 18.83
C LYS A 129 -6.68 -19.89 17.49
N SER A 130 -7.15 -20.48 16.40
CA SER A 130 -6.89 -19.94 15.06
C SER A 130 -7.40 -18.49 14.98
N ALA A 131 -6.62 -17.61 14.35
CA ALA A 131 -6.94 -16.20 14.19
C ALA A 131 -6.34 -15.67 12.89
N ASP A 132 -7.00 -14.68 12.31
CA ASP A 132 -6.52 -14.00 11.10
C ASP A 132 -5.55 -12.90 11.48
N LEU A 133 -4.30 -13.03 11.04
CA LEU A 133 -3.38 -11.91 11.01
C LEU A 133 -3.90 -10.89 10.01
N LYS A 134 -4.08 -9.66 10.47
CA LYS A 134 -4.45 -8.50 9.67
C LYS A 134 -3.40 -7.42 9.90
N LEU A 135 -2.95 -6.79 8.82
CA LEU A 135 -1.98 -5.71 8.88
C LEU A 135 -2.59 -4.44 8.31
N LYS A 136 -2.42 -3.34 9.03
CA LYS A 136 -2.52 -2.00 8.48
C LYS A 136 -1.16 -1.65 7.89
N THR A 137 -1.18 -1.14 6.67
CA THR A 137 0.03 -0.82 5.92
C THR A 137 0.01 0.62 5.45
N ILE A 138 1.16 1.28 5.56
CA ILE A 138 1.40 2.58 4.92
C ILE A 138 2.60 2.37 4.01
N ILE A 139 2.43 2.65 2.73
CA ILE A 139 3.48 2.49 1.73
C ILE A 139 3.79 3.86 1.17
N ALA A 140 5.06 4.24 1.21
CA ALA A 140 5.56 5.43 0.55
C ALA A 140 6.23 5.01 -0.76
N GLY A 141 5.82 5.63 -1.85
CA GLY A 141 6.49 5.57 -3.13
C GLY A 141 7.57 6.63 -3.27
N GLU A 142 8.08 6.75 -4.48
CA GLU A 142 9.08 7.75 -4.81
C GLU A 142 8.64 9.16 -4.39
N LYS A 143 9.60 9.96 -3.91
CA LYS A 143 9.37 11.33 -3.41
C LYS A 143 8.38 11.42 -2.23
N GLY A 144 8.14 10.30 -1.53
CA GLY A 144 7.26 10.25 -0.36
C GLY A 144 5.77 10.26 -0.68
N VAL A 145 5.38 10.00 -1.93
CA VAL A 145 3.97 9.89 -2.31
C VAL A 145 3.36 8.69 -1.60
N LYS A 146 2.23 8.86 -0.91
CA LYS A 146 1.51 7.74 -0.31
C LYS A 146 0.93 6.85 -1.42
N LEU A 147 1.22 5.56 -1.35
CA LEU A 147 0.62 4.55 -2.21
C LEU A 147 -0.45 3.80 -1.42
N GLU A 148 -1.61 3.60 -2.04
CA GLU A 148 -2.68 2.82 -1.44
C GLU A 148 -2.29 1.34 -1.43
N SER A 149 -2.61 0.65 -0.34
CA SER A 149 -2.22 -0.75 -0.17
C SER A 149 -3.27 -1.54 0.58
N ILE A 150 -3.31 -2.83 0.32
CA ILE A 150 -4.23 -3.76 0.98
C ILE A 150 -3.48 -5.03 1.35
N PHE A 151 -3.58 -5.43 2.61
CA PHE A 151 -3.08 -6.71 3.07
C PHE A 151 -4.19 -7.77 3.04
N SER A 152 -3.95 -8.87 2.33
CA SER A 152 -4.81 -10.05 2.37
C SER A 152 -4.66 -10.77 3.71
N PRO A 153 -5.72 -10.87 4.54
CA PRO A 153 -5.64 -11.52 5.84
C PRO A 153 -5.12 -12.94 5.74
N LEU A 154 -4.33 -13.35 6.73
CA LEU A 154 -3.68 -14.65 6.77
C LEU A 154 -4.12 -15.42 8.02
N ASN A 155 -4.82 -16.53 7.83
CA ASN A 155 -5.22 -17.37 8.95
C ASN A 155 -4.03 -18.15 9.52
N LEU A 156 -3.75 -17.97 10.81
CA LEU A 156 -2.70 -18.68 11.52
C LEU A 156 -3.32 -19.61 12.56
N LYS A 157 -2.99 -20.91 12.46
CA LYS A 157 -3.48 -21.96 13.36
C LYS A 157 -2.95 -21.78 14.77
#